data_AF-A0A317EQE6-F1
#
_entry.id   AF-A0A317EQE6-F1
#
_cell.length_a   1.000
_cell.length_b   1.000
_cell.length_c   1.000
_cell.angle_alpha   90.00
_cell.angle_beta   90.00
_cell.angle_gamma   90.00
#
_symmetry.space_group_name_H-M   'P 1'
#
loop_
_entity.id
_entity.type
_entity.pdbx_description
1 polymer ?
#
loop_
_entity_poly.entity_id
_entity_poly.type
_entity_poly.pdbx_seq_one_letter_code
_entity_poly.pdbx_strand_id
1 'polypeptide(L)'
;MPHNLLHKSCVRTKILFDGELVNQGSGVIVCHEGKHFLLTAEHCINGENGEYSDLDCEQIIAEYQHDYTSEFLPIKILSKVQYDKCGDWALLEIEKPNIDCDYMTIFCGDDFLSHEPVHFRGYQGVNSNEPRTWEATVIDISPNEFKISLKGKSFEQFGEAGAKKAKGLSGSGVYIIRADKVYLLGHLKQVIGEIALNDDIKCCKLKNLQSCLAKELVDLSDISQISLWEKASEKKITDEDVQIWISQHDEHFNNLIRKSRILSSNEAKADSNAHNRIINFLNQDYKNTQISDRSTLITDYEATAETFEESVKEAYTRTVADSGAAKDLLLKLEADFATHIKDLVGDKSNKITLELARHKVTWWLMNCSFNFTE
;
A
#
# COMPACT_ATOMS: atom_id res chain seq x y z
N MET A 1 4.90 -8.41 -1.81
CA MET A 1 4.98 -7.47 -0.67
C MET A 1 3.61 -7.01 -0.13
N PRO A 2 2.54 -6.86 -0.93
CA PRO A 2 1.21 -6.43 -0.42
C PRO A 2 0.52 -7.41 0.54
N HIS A 3 0.57 -8.73 0.27
CA HIS A 3 -0.04 -9.75 1.14
C HIS A 3 0.51 -9.78 2.56
N ASN A 4 1.75 -9.33 2.78
CA ASN A 4 2.34 -9.26 4.12
C ASN A 4 1.62 -8.21 5.00
N LEU A 5 1.11 -7.13 4.41
CA LEU A 5 0.34 -6.12 5.14
C LEU A 5 -1.00 -6.68 5.63
N LEU A 6 -1.64 -7.56 4.85
CA LEU A 6 -2.85 -8.28 5.27
C LEU A 6 -2.56 -9.20 6.47
N HIS A 7 -1.36 -9.79 6.52
CA HIS A 7 -0.96 -10.65 7.63
C HIS A 7 -0.73 -9.83 8.89
N LYS A 8 0.02 -8.74 8.78
CA LYS A 8 0.44 -7.89 9.90
C LYS A 8 -0.67 -7.01 10.50
N SER A 9 -1.80 -6.90 9.81
CA SER A 9 -2.98 -6.13 10.26
C SER A 9 -4.11 -6.99 10.80
N CYS A 10 -4.11 -8.30 10.54
CA CYS A 10 -5.16 -9.21 10.99
C CYS A 10 -4.97 -9.61 12.45
N VAL A 11 -6.04 -9.47 13.26
CA VAL A 11 -6.05 -9.87 14.66
C VAL A 11 -7.24 -10.78 14.96
N ARG A 12 -7.13 -11.59 16.01
CA ARG A 12 -8.22 -12.37 16.57
C ARG A 12 -8.89 -11.57 17.68
N THR A 13 -10.21 -11.61 17.73
CA THR A 13 -10.99 -11.05 18.83
C THR A 13 -11.70 -12.17 19.58
N LYS A 14 -11.78 -12.06 20.91
CA LYS A 14 -12.49 -13.02 21.77
C LYS A 14 -13.21 -12.30 22.88
N ILE A 15 -14.30 -12.91 23.33
CA ILE A 15 -14.95 -12.56 24.58
C ILE A 15 -14.77 -13.73 25.54
N LEU A 16 -14.22 -13.45 26.72
CA LEU A 16 -14.25 -14.38 27.83
C LEU A 16 -15.30 -13.94 28.84
N PHE A 17 -16.21 -14.85 29.20
CA PHE A 17 -17.20 -14.64 30.25
C PHE A 17 -17.08 -15.77 31.26
N ASP A 18 -16.88 -15.44 32.53
CA ASP A 18 -16.60 -16.41 33.61
C ASP A 18 -15.46 -17.41 33.29
N GLY A 19 -14.46 -16.95 32.54
CA GLY A 19 -13.30 -17.76 32.13
C GLY A 19 -13.53 -18.66 30.91
N GLU A 20 -14.77 -18.73 30.40
CA GLU A 20 -15.13 -19.51 29.23
C GLU A 20 -15.16 -18.65 27.96
N LEU A 21 -14.71 -19.23 26.84
CA LEU A 21 -14.77 -18.57 25.54
C LEU A 21 -16.21 -18.59 25.02
N VAL A 22 -16.87 -17.42 25.06
CA VAL A 22 -18.27 -17.29 24.63
C VAL A 22 -18.42 -16.75 23.21
N ASN A 23 -17.42 -16.03 22.70
CA ASN A 23 -17.45 -15.49 21.35
C ASN A 23 -16.04 -15.35 20.77
N GLN A 24 -15.93 -15.48 19.44
CA GLN A 24 -14.70 -15.28 18.69
C GLN A 24 -15.00 -14.60 17.36
N GLY A 25 -14.15 -13.64 17.00
CA GLY A 25 -14.14 -12.97 15.72
C GLY A 25 -12.72 -12.69 15.22
N SER A 26 -12.67 -11.84 14.22
CA SER A 26 -11.46 -11.29 13.63
C SER A 26 -11.53 -9.77 13.65
N GLY A 27 -10.41 -9.11 13.39
CA GLY A 27 -10.35 -7.67 13.29
C GLY A 27 -9.17 -7.20 12.46
N VAL A 28 -9.17 -5.91 12.17
CA VAL A 28 -8.09 -5.23 11.45
C VAL A 28 -7.55 -4.05 12.25
N ILE A 29 -6.23 -3.99 12.36
CA ILE A 29 -5.55 -2.82 12.91
C ILE A 29 -5.47 -1.72 11.84
N VAL A 30 -5.93 -0.53 12.19
CA VAL A 30 -5.82 0.68 11.38
C VAL A 30 -5.12 1.77 12.18
N CYS A 31 -4.30 2.59 11.53
CA CYS A 31 -3.62 3.72 12.16
C CYS A 31 -4.12 5.04 11.58
N HIS A 32 -4.44 6.01 12.43
CA HIS A 32 -4.89 7.34 12.04
C HIS A 32 -4.35 8.38 13.02
N GLU A 33 -3.75 9.48 12.50
CA GLU A 33 -3.13 10.55 13.30
C GLU A 33 -2.16 10.05 14.39
N GLY A 34 -1.44 8.96 14.11
CA GLY A 34 -0.49 8.34 15.04
C GLY A 34 -1.13 7.47 16.14
N LYS A 35 -2.46 7.39 16.20
CA LYS A 35 -3.21 6.46 17.05
C LYS A 35 -3.50 5.15 16.32
N HIS A 36 -3.62 4.08 17.09
CA HIS A 36 -3.93 2.75 16.57
C HIS A 36 -5.32 2.35 17.02
N PHE A 37 -6.07 1.77 16.09
CA PHE A 37 -7.42 1.32 16.32
C PHE A 37 -7.58 -0.12 15.82
N LEU A 38 -8.48 -0.84 16.47
CA LEU A 38 -8.97 -2.12 16.04
C LEU A 38 -10.40 -1.94 15.48
N LEU A 39 -10.56 -2.18 14.18
CA LEU A 39 -11.85 -2.29 13.53
C LEU A 39 -12.28 -3.77 13.52
N THR A 40 -13.51 -4.04 13.97
CA THR A 40 -14.13 -5.36 13.98
C THR A 40 -15.65 -5.26 13.80
N ALA A 41 -16.36 -6.38 13.76
CA ALA A 41 -17.82 -6.38 13.76
C ALA A 41 -18.35 -6.13 15.19
N GLU A 42 -19.50 -5.49 15.32
CA GLU A 42 -20.07 -5.13 16.63
C GLU A 42 -20.42 -6.38 17.44
N HIS A 43 -21.01 -7.37 16.78
CA HIS A 43 -21.34 -8.62 17.43
C HIS A 43 -20.12 -9.42 17.89
N CYS A 44 -18.90 -9.13 17.41
CA CYS A 44 -17.68 -9.77 17.91
C CYS A 44 -17.27 -9.28 19.31
N ILE A 45 -17.72 -8.09 19.72
CA ILE A 45 -17.37 -7.50 21.02
C ILE A 45 -18.54 -7.45 22.00
N ASN A 46 -19.77 -7.52 21.50
CA ASN A 46 -20.99 -7.45 22.31
C ASN A 46 -21.86 -8.72 22.22
N GLY A 47 -21.46 -9.73 21.44
CA GLY A 47 -22.24 -10.97 21.24
C GLY A 47 -23.24 -10.87 20.09
N GLU A 48 -23.76 -12.01 19.63
CA GLU A 48 -24.64 -12.08 18.44
C GLU A 48 -25.96 -11.32 18.64
N ASN A 49 -26.45 -11.24 19.89
CA ASN A 49 -27.68 -10.53 20.25
C ASN A 49 -27.43 -9.27 21.10
N GLY A 50 -26.17 -8.96 21.43
CA GLY A 50 -25.79 -7.88 22.33
C GLY A 50 -25.77 -8.29 23.81
N GLU A 51 -25.76 -9.58 24.10
CA GLU A 51 -25.75 -10.16 25.46
C GLU A 51 -24.52 -9.76 26.30
N TYR A 52 -23.47 -9.25 25.65
CA TYR A 52 -22.21 -8.82 26.26
C TYR A 52 -21.94 -7.31 26.09
N SER A 53 -22.98 -6.52 25.84
CA SER A 53 -22.84 -5.07 25.61
C SER A 53 -22.25 -4.30 26.81
N ASP A 54 -22.49 -4.78 28.02
CA ASP A 54 -22.01 -4.17 29.27
C ASP A 54 -20.59 -4.61 29.66
N LEU A 55 -19.89 -5.41 28.86
CA LEU A 55 -18.53 -5.85 29.18
C LEU A 55 -17.52 -4.72 29.14
N ASP A 56 -16.62 -4.73 30.11
CA ASP A 56 -15.45 -3.85 30.16
C ASP A 56 -14.43 -4.22 29.07
N CYS A 57 -13.59 -3.25 28.69
CA CYS A 57 -12.56 -3.46 27.66
C CYS A 57 -11.59 -4.58 28.00
N GLU A 58 -11.34 -4.86 29.28
CA GLU A 58 -10.44 -5.92 29.75
C GLU A 58 -10.97 -7.33 29.49
N GLN A 59 -12.30 -7.47 29.31
CA GLN A 59 -12.95 -8.75 29.02
C GLN A 59 -12.99 -9.06 27.52
N ILE A 60 -12.63 -8.08 26.69
CA ILE A 60 -12.46 -8.22 25.25
C ILE A 60 -10.97 -8.47 25.00
N ILE A 61 -10.65 -9.61 24.42
CA ILE A 61 -9.27 -9.97 24.11
C ILE A 61 -9.03 -9.72 22.62
N ALA A 62 -8.03 -8.90 22.32
CA ALA A 62 -7.46 -8.77 20.99
C ALA A 62 -6.05 -9.37 20.99
N GLU A 63 -5.72 -10.15 19.97
CA GLU A 63 -4.43 -10.83 19.90
C GLU A 63 -3.95 -11.02 18.45
N TYR A 64 -2.65 -10.95 18.27
CA TYR A 64 -1.97 -11.06 16.98
C TYR A 64 -1.07 -12.30 16.95
N GLN A 65 -0.92 -12.88 15.77
CA GLN A 65 -0.01 -14.01 15.55
C GLN A 65 0.94 -13.66 14.39
N HIS A 66 2.25 -13.77 14.61
CA HIS A 66 3.23 -13.41 13.59
C HIS A 66 3.20 -14.37 12.38
N ASP A 67 3.19 -15.66 12.67
CA ASP A 67 2.99 -16.76 11.73
C ASP A 67 2.16 -17.88 12.39
N TYR A 68 1.81 -18.91 11.63
CA TYR A 68 0.95 -20.00 12.11
C TYR A 68 1.56 -20.84 13.25
N THR A 69 2.85 -20.69 13.54
CA THR A 69 3.55 -21.40 14.63
C THR A 69 3.83 -20.53 15.84
N SER A 70 3.66 -19.21 15.71
CA SER A 70 3.97 -18.24 16.75
C SER A 70 2.90 -18.24 17.85
N GLU A 71 3.32 -17.88 19.05
CA GLU A 71 2.40 -17.58 20.13
C GLU A 71 1.57 -16.33 19.81
N PHE A 72 0.38 -16.25 20.43
CA PHE A 72 -0.47 -15.09 20.34
C PHE A 72 0.06 -13.96 21.22
N LEU A 73 0.34 -12.82 20.60
CA LEU A 73 0.74 -11.59 21.27
C LEU A 73 -0.51 -10.79 21.64
N PRO A 74 -0.72 -10.48 22.92
CA PRO A 74 -1.89 -9.70 23.35
C PRO A 74 -1.78 -8.26 22.83
N ILE A 75 -2.92 -7.71 22.44
CA ILE A 75 -3.09 -6.30 22.08
C ILE A 75 -3.98 -5.66 23.13
N LYS A 76 -3.45 -4.66 23.82
CA LYS A 76 -4.18 -3.95 24.87
C LYS A 76 -5.23 -3.02 24.26
N ILE A 77 -6.49 -3.26 24.60
CA ILE A 77 -7.61 -2.37 24.27
C ILE A 77 -7.67 -1.26 25.33
N LEU A 78 -7.68 -0.01 24.88
CA LEU A 78 -7.70 1.17 25.73
C LEU A 78 -9.14 1.67 25.96
N SER A 79 -9.97 1.69 24.92
CA SER A 79 -11.37 2.13 25.02
C SER A 79 -12.21 1.72 23.82
N LYS A 80 -13.53 1.56 24.02
CA LYS A 80 -14.52 1.49 22.94
C LYS A 80 -14.76 2.91 22.40
N VAL A 81 -14.26 3.23 21.20
CA VAL A 81 -14.38 4.58 20.62
C VAL A 81 -15.79 4.79 20.10
N GLN A 82 -16.25 3.87 19.25
CA GLN A 82 -17.59 3.92 18.68
C GLN A 82 -17.99 2.52 18.19
N TYR A 83 -19.28 2.21 18.25
CA TYR A 83 -19.85 1.01 17.68
C TYR A 83 -21.28 1.27 17.24
N ASP A 84 -21.73 0.51 16.25
CA ASP A 84 -23.08 0.60 15.70
C ASP A 84 -23.63 -0.81 15.47
N LYS A 85 -24.67 -1.14 16.22
CA LYS A 85 -25.36 -2.43 16.14
C LYS A 85 -26.10 -2.62 14.80
N CYS A 86 -26.62 -1.54 14.21
CA CYS A 86 -27.32 -1.61 12.92
C CYS A 86 -26.34 -1.83 11.77
N GLY A 87 -25.24 -1.05 11.77
CA GLY A 87 -24.13 -1.19 10.84
C GLY A 87 -23.30 -2.45 11.04
N ASP A 88 -23.33 -3.03 12.24
CA ASP A 88 -22.52 -4.16 12.72
C ASP A 88 -21.01 -3.90 12.59
N TRP A 89 -20.58 -2.82 13.24
CA TRP A 89 -19.19 -2.43 13.29
C TRP A 89 -18.81 -1.85 14.64
N ALA A 90 -17.56 -2.03 15.02
CA ALA A 90 -16.97 -1.45 16.22
C ALA A 90 -15.53 -1.00 15.97
N LEU A 91 -15.20 0.15 16.56
CA LEU A 91 -13.88 0.74 16.55
C LEU A 91 -13.38 0.86 18.00
N LEU A 92 -12.26 0.22 18.29
CA LEU A 92 -11.63 0.23 19.60
C LEU A 92 -10.28 0.92 19.51
N GLU A 93 -9.95 1.81 20.44
CA GLU A 93 -8.60 2.37 20.55
C GLU A 93 -7.71 1.33 21.22
N ILE A 94 -6.52 1.09 20.65
CA ILE A 94 -5.57 0.11 21.16
C ILE A 94 -4.22 0.77 21.42
N GLU A 95 -3.44 0.18 22.32
CA GLU A 95 -2.04 0.54 22.46
C GLU A 95 -1.29 0.24 21.17
N LYS A 96 -0.26 1.03 20.86
CA LYS A 96 0.60 0.80 19.69
C LYS A 96 1.14 -0.64 19.77
N PRO A 97 0.77 -1.53 18.82
CA PRO A 97 1.17 -2.91 18.90
C PRO A 97 2.67 -3.04 18.61
N ASN A 98 3.33 -3.98 19.28
CA ASN A 98 4.73 -4.33 18.98
C ASN A 98 4.80 -5.26 17.75
N ILE A 99 4.33 -4.75 16.62
CA ILE A 99 4.30 -5.43 15.33
C ILE A 99 5.10 -4.56 14.36
N ASP A 100 6.07 -5.15 13.67
CA ASP A 100 6.81 -4.48 12.60
C ASP A 100 5.89 -4.26 11.38
N CYS A 101 5.04 -3.24 11.43
CA CYS A 101 4.10 -2.92 10.37
C CYS A 101 3.89 -1.41 10.30
N ASP A 102 4.09 -0.83 9.11
CA ASP A 102 3.66 0.53 8.85
C ASP A 102 2.20 0.54 8.41
N TYR A 103 1.29 0.62 9.38
CA TYR A 103 -0.16 0.68 9.13
C TYR A 103 -0.60 1.91 8.33
N MET A 104 0.25 2.94 8.17
CA MET A 104 -0.05 4.07 7.28
C MET A 104 0.04 3.69 5.79
N THR A 105 0.69 2.57 5.47
CA THR A 105 0.74 2.03 4.10
C THR A 105 -0.53 1.28 3.69
N ILE A 106 -1.47 1.08 4.63
CA ILE A 106 -2.82 0.57 4.34
C ILE A 106 -3.73 1.77 4.14
N PHE A 107 -4.08 2.00 2.88
CA PHE A 107 -4.98 3.08 2.47
C PHE A 107 -6.44 2.69 2.73
N CYS A 108 -7.31 3.68 2.80
CA CYS A 108 -8.75 3.48 2.94
C CYS A 108 -9.39 3.70 1.58
N GLY A 109 -10.03 2.68 1.03
CA GLY A 109 -10.71 2.74 -0.27
C GLY A 109 -12.21 2.91 -0.10
N ASP A 110 -12.83 3.62 -1.02
CA ASP A 110 -14.29 3.69 -1.23
C ASP A 110 -14.59 3.61 -2.72
N ASP A 111 -15.88 3.51 -3.06
CA ASP A 111 -16.42 3.56 -4.42
C ASP A 111 -15.60 2.68 -5.38
N PHE A 112 -15.81 1.37 -5.35
CA PHE A 112 -15.13 0.36 -6.18
C PHE A 112 -16.11 -0.32 -7.12
N LEU A 113 -15.61 -1.06 -8.11
CA LEU A 113 -16.43 -1.73 -9.13
C LEU A 113 -16.85 -3.14 -8.71
N SER A 114 -17.98 -3.59 -9.26
CA SER A 114 -18.34 -5.01 -9.24
C SER A 114 -17.32 -5.83 -10.02
N HIS A 115 -17.23 -7.12 -9.68
CA HIS A 115 -16.28 -8.09 -10.23
C HIS A 115 -14.81 -7.87 -9.87
N GLU A 116 -14.51 -6.93 -8.98
CA GLU A 116 -13.15 -6.71 -8.53
C GLU A 116 -12.61 -7.84 -7.64
N PRO A 117 -11.36 -8.28 -7.83
CA PRO A 117 -10.72 -9.24 -6.96
C PRO A 117 -10.40 -8.61 -5.60
N VAL A 118 -10.83 -9.28 -4.54
CA VAL A 118 -10.60 -8.83 -3.16
C VAL A 118 -10.01 -9.94 -2.31
N HIS A 119 -9.37 -9.53 -1.23
CA HIS A 119 -8.62 -10.42 -0.35
C HIS A 119 -9.01 -10.13 1.09
N PHE A 120 -9.10 -11.16 1.91
CA PHE A 120 -9.27 -10.98 3.36
C PHE A 120 -8.52 -12.07 4.12
N ARG A 121 -8.18 -11.77 5.37
CA ARG A 121 -7.51 -12.69 6.29
C ARG A 121 -8.19 -12.63 7.65
N GLY A 122 -8.35 -13.78 8.29
CA GLY A 122 -9.14 -13.93 9.50
C GLY A 122 -9.04 -15.31 10.12
N TYR A 123 -9.64 -15.47 11.29
CA TYR A 123 -9.58 -16.66 12.14
C TYR A 123 -10.91 -17.42 12.09
N GLN A 124 -10.90 -18.65 11.60
CA GLN A 124 -12.11 -19.48 11.57
C GLN A 124 -12.31 -20.15 12.93
N GLY A 125 -13.55 -20.35 13.36
CA GLY A 125 -13.89 -21.06 14.58
C GLY A 125 -13.45 -22.53 14.55
N VAL A 126 -13.51 -23.17 13.38
CA VAL A 126 -13.06 -24.56 13.18
C VAL A 126 -11.54 -24.72 13.26
N ASN A 127 -10.79 -23.64 13.08
CA ASN A 127 -9.34 -23.63 13.18
C ASN A 127 -8.91 -22.30 13.80
N SER A 128 -9.20 -22.16 15.09
CA SER A 128 -9.08 -20.90 15.81
C SER A 128 -7.64 -20.47 16.00
N ASN A 129 -6.67 -21.39 15.91
CA ASN A 129 -5.27 -21.16 16.25
C ASN A 129 -4.41 -20.66 15.09
N GLU A 130 -4.95 -20.57 13.88
CA GLU A 130 -4.24 -20.00 12.74
C GLU A 130 -5.16 -19.15 11.87
N PRO A 131 -4.69 -17.97 11.39
CA PRO A 131 -5.42 -17.19 10.43
C PRO A 131 -5.19 -17.72 9.01
N ARG A 132 -6.24 -17.67 8.20
CA ARG A 132 -6.19 -18.07 6.79
C ARG A 132 -6.46 -16.87 5.89
N THR A 133 -5.92 -16.89 4.67
CA THR A 133 -6.20 -15.88 3.64
C THR A 133 -7.14 -16.46 2.59
N TRP A 134 -8.12 -15.66 2.20
CA TRP A 134 -9.09 -15.94 1.16
C TRP A 134 -8.99 -14.93 0.04
N GLU A 135 -9.29 -15.43 -1.15
CA GLU A 135 -9.49 -14.65 -2.36
C GLU A 135 -10.99 -14.70 -2.67
N ALA A 136 -11.54 -13.55 -3.00
CA ALA A 136 -12.95 -13.39 -3.31
C ALA A 136 -13.11 -12.36 -4.43
N THR A 137 -14.36 -12.15 -4.86
CA THR A 137 -14.70 -11.18 -5.89
C THR A 137 -15.91 -10.39 -5.44
N VAL A 138 -15.92 -9.07 -5.64
CA VAL A 138 -17.12 -8.25 -5.40
C VAL A 138 -18.21 -8.67 -6.37
N ILE A 139 -19.41 -8.97 -5.88
CA ILE A 139 -20.54 -9.38 -6.72
C ILE A 139 -21.69 -8.39 -6.70
N ASP A 140 -21.79 -7.55 -5.66
CA ASP A 140 -22.88 -6.60 -5.49
C ASP A 140 -22.44 -5.46 -4.55
N ILE A 141 -22.90 -4.24 -4.81
CA ILE A 141 -22.48 -3.04 -4.08
C ILE A 141 -23.71 -2.18 -3.77
N SER A 142 -23.84 -1.82 -2.50
CA SER A 142 -24.85 -0.89 -2.00
C SER A 142 -24.18 0.32 -1.33
N PRO A 143 -24.93 1.37 -0.92
CA PRO A 143 -24.34 2.55 -0.31
C PRO A 143 -23.46 2.28 0.92
N ASN A 144 -23.86 1.34 1.78
CA ASN A 144 -23.20 1.09 3.08
C ASN A 144 -22.59 -0.31 3.20
N GLU A 145 -22.92 -1.20 2.28
CA GLU A 145 -22.54 -2.62 2.33
C GLU A 145 -22.17 -3.12 0.93
N PHE A 146 -21.43 -4.21 0.85
CA PHE A 146 -21.13 -4.89 -0.40
C PHE A 146 -21.09 -6.39 -0.16
N LYS A 147 -21.22 -7.17 -1.23
CA LYS A 147 -21.15 -8.63 -1.18
C LYS A 147 -19.93 -9.12 -1.94
N ILE A 148 -19.27 -10.12 -1.39
CA ILE A 148 -18.15 -10.80 -2.03
C ILE A 148 -18.48 -12.29 -2.15
N SER A 149 -17.98 -12.95 -3.19
CA SER A 149 -18.09 -14.41 -3.35
C SER A 149 -16.69 -15.03 -3.43
N LEU A 150 -16.47 -16.14 -2.72
CA LEU A 150 -15.15 -16.78 -2.66
C LEU A 150 -14.70 -17.36 -4.02
N LYS A 151 -13.41 -17.26 -4.31
CA LYS A 151 -12.80 -17.90 -5.49
C LYS A 151 -12.16 -19.23 -5.12
N GLY A 152 -12.67 -20.33 -5.70
CA GLY A 152 -12.06 -21.67 -5.67
C GLY A 152 -12.01 -22.40 -4.31
N LYS A 153 -12.16 -21.69 -3.20
CA LYS A 153 -12.29 -22.23 -1.85
C LYS A 153 -13.74 -22.08 -1.42
N SER A 154 -14.45 -23.20 -1.30
CA SER A 154 -15.82 -23.21 -0.78
C SER A 154 -15.84 -23.61 0.69
N PHE A 155 -16.82 -23.08 1.44
CA PHE A 155 -17.13 -23.59 2.78
C PHE A 155 -17.71 -25.02 2.74
N GLU A 156 -18.10 -25.53 1.57
CA GLU A 156 -18.82 -26.80 1.39
C GLU A 156 -17.96 -28.07 1.31
N GLN A 157 -16.62 -27.98 1.17
CA GLN A 157 -15.78 -29.15 0.81
C GLN A 157 -15.80 -30.37 1.76
N PHE A 158 -16.50 -30.34 2.89
CA PHE A 158 -16.53 -31.44 3.87
C PHE A 158 -17.86 -31.61 4.60
N GLY A 159 -19.00 -31.64 3.88
CA GLY A 159 -20.26 -32.21 4.39
C GLY A 159 -20.66 -31.89 5.83
N GLU A 160 -20.83 -30.60 6.17
CA GLU A 160 -21.60 -30.09 7.32
C GLU A 160 -21.60 -28.54 7.25
N ALA A 161 -22.71 -27.93 7.69
CA ALA A 161 -23.14 -26.53 7.48
C ALA A 161 -22.01 -25.49 7.32
N GLY A 162 -21.88 -24.92 6.12
CA GLY A 162 -20.86 -23.91 5.79
C GLY A 162 -20.84 -22.70 6.73
N ALA A 163 -21.99 -22.32 7.29
CA ALA A 163 -22.09 -21.25 8.28
C ALA A 163 -21.28 -21.53 9.57
N LYS A 164 -21.24 -22.79 10.06
CA LYS A 164 -20.40 -23.15 11.22
C LYS A 164 -18.91 -23.00 10.93
N LYS A 165 -18.51 -23.24 9.68
CA LYS A 165 -17.11 -23.14 9.24
C LYS A 165 -16.67 -21.69 9.01
N ALA A 166 -17.61 -20.81 8.72
CA ALA A 166 -17.35 -19.39 8.56
C ALA A 166 -17.41 -18.58 9.86
N LYS A 167 -17.96 -19.15 10.95
CA LYS A 167 -17.96 -18.53 12.28
C LYS A 167 -16.53 -18.11 12.65
N GLY A 168 -16.38 -16.91 13.22
CA GLY A 168 -15.07 -16.32 13.57
C GLY A 168 -14.47 -15.38 12.51
N LEU A 169 -14.92 -15.45 11.25
CA LEU A 169 -14.41 -14.56 10.19
C LEU A 169 -14.94 -13.13 10.27
N SER A 170 -16.05 -12.90 10.98
CA SER A 170 -16.62 -11.57 11.19
C SER A 170 -15.57 -10.60 11.73
N GLY A 171 -15.57 -9.37 11.20
CA GLY A 171 -14.60 -8.33 11.49
C GLY A 171 -13.28 -8.41 10.71
N SER A 172 -13.05 -9.46 9.91
CA SER A 172 -11.87 -9.52 9.02
C SER A 172 -11.88 -8.35 8.03
N GLY A 173 -10.75 -7.64 7.89
CA GLY A 173 -10.60 -6.58 6.89
C GLY A 173 -10.64 -7.13 5.45
N VAL A 174 -11.33 -6.42 4.57
CA VAL A 174 -11.44 -6.73 3.13
C VAL A 174 -10.65 -5.74 2.31
N TYR A 175 -9.79 -6.24 1.42
CA TYR A 175 -8.79 -5.44 0.73
C TYR A 175 -8.85 -5.58 -0.79
N ILE A 176 -8.61 -4.47 -1.48
CA ILE A 176 -8.15 -4.44 -2.87
C ILE A 176 -6.64 -4.18 -2.88
N ILE A 177 -5.93 -4.89 -3.76
CA ILE A 177 -4.51 -4.64 -4.03
C ILE A 177 -4.40 -4.09 -5.45
N ARG A 178 -3.90 -2.86 -5.59
CA ARG A 178 -3.73 -2.17 -6.89
C ARG A 178 -2.42 -1.40 -6.93
N ALA A 179 -1.66 -1.57 -8.01
CA ALA A 179 -0.35 -0.93 -8.19
C ALA A 179 0.54 -1.06 -6.93
N ASP A 180 0.64 -2.28 -6.40
CA ASP A 180 1.37 -2.64 -5.16
C ASP A 180 0.92 -1.93 -3.87
N LYS A 181 -0.20 -1.19 -3.90
CA LYS A 181 -0.82 -0.59 -2.71
C LYS A 181 -1.99 -1.42 -2.20
N VAL A 182 -2.20 -1.38 -0.88
CA VAL A 182 -3.26 -2.11 -0.18
C VAL A 182 -4.34 -1.12 0.25
N TYR A 183 -5.57 -1.34 -0.18
CA TYR A 183 -6.73 -0.50 0.14
C TYR A 183 -7.74 -1.32 0.95
N LEU A 184 -7.97 -0.93 2.20
CA LEU A 184 -9.03 -1.47 3.05
C LEU A 184 -10.38 -0.88 2.60
N LEU A 185 -11.31 -1.74 2.24
CA LEU A 185 -12.67 -1.34 1.81
C LEU A 185 -13.69 -1.37 2.94
N GLY A 186 -13.38 -2.11 4.01
CA GLY A 186 -14.30 -2.42 5.09
C GLY A 186 -14.00 -3.76 5.73
N HIS A 187 -15.00 -4.39 6.35
CA HIS A 187 -14.84 -5.66 7.06
C HIS A 187 -15.98 -6.64 6.77
N LEU A 188 -15.70 -7.93 7.01
CA LEU A 188 -16.69 -8.99 6.93
C LEU A 188 -17.74 -8.85 8.04
N LYS A 189 -19.01 -8.96 7.67
CA LYS A 189 -20.15 -8.86 8.59
C LYS A 189 -20.72 -10.23 8.89
N GLN A 190 -21.23 -10.91 7.86
CA GLN A 190 -21.87 -12.22 8.01
C GLN A 190 -21.84 -13.00 6.70
N VAL A 191 -21.89 -14.32 6.78
CA VAL A 191 -22.14 -15.18 5.60
C VAL A 191 -23.62 -15.22 5.29
N ILE A 192 -23.99 -15.22 4.01
CA ILE A 192 -25.39 -15.21 3.58
C ILE A 192 -25.94 -16.63 3.54
N GLY A 193 -27.02 -16.87 4.30
CA GLY A 193 -27.75 -18.14 4.34
C GLY A 193 -27.15 -19.17 5.31
N GLU A 194 -27.99 -20.08 5.81
CA GLU A 194 -27.60 -21.09 6.82
C GLU A 194 -26.58 -22.12 6.31
N ILE A 195 -26.53 -22.31 4.99
CA ILE A 195 -25.69 -23.35 4.34
C ILE A 195 -24.44 -22.74 3.68
N ALA A 196 -24.38 -21.40 3.51
CA ALA A 196 -23.34 -20.72 2.72
C ALA A 196 -23.27 -21.22 1.25
N LEU A 197 -24.40 -21.64 0.68
CA LEU A 197 -24.53 -22.32 -0.64
C LEU A 197 -23.87 -21.61 -1.83
N ASN A 198 -23.72 -20.29 -1.76
CA ASN A 198 -23.14 -19.49 -2.83
C ASN A 198 -21.75 -18.95 -2.50
N ASP A 199 -21.18 -19.32 -1.34
CA ASP A 199 -19.95 -18.74 -0.79
C ASP A 199 -19.98 -17.20 -0.70
N ASP A 200 -21.19 -16.64 -0.59
CA ASP A 200 -21.44 -15.20 -0.55
C ASP A 200 -21.31 -14.67 0.89
N ILE A 201 -20.51 -13.61 1.03
CA ILE A 201 -20.23 -12.96 2.30
C ILE A 201 -20.63 -11.49 2.21
N LYS A 202 -21.43 -11.06 3.19
CA LYS A 202 -21.84 -9.67 3.35
C LYS A 202 -20.75 -8.90 4.09
N CYS A 203 -20.41 -7.73 3.57
CA CYS A 203 -19.36 -6.86 4.07
C CYS A 203 -19.93 -5.47 4.36
N CYS A 204 -19.40 -4.83 5.39
CA CYS A 204 -19.71 -3.44 5.74
C CYS A 204 -18.66 -2.53 5.10
N LYS A 205 -19.07 -1.42 4.49
CA LYS A 205 -18.13 -0.45 3.88
C LYS A 205 -17.45 0.40 4.94
N LEU A 206 -16.19 0.74 4.67
CA LEU A 206 -15.40 1.64 5.50
C LEU A 206 -15.96 3.07 5.51
N LYS A 207 -16.72 3.47 4.49
CA LYS A 207 -17.44 4.76 4.44
C LYS A 207 -18.32 5.01 5.67
N ASN A 208 -18.89 3.95 6.26
CA ASN A 208 -19.70 4.05 7.48
C ASN A 208 -18.88 4.55 8.69
N LEU A 209 -17.56 4.44 8.63
CA LEU A 209 -16.60 4.79 9.69
C LEU A 209 -15.88 6.12 9.41
N GLN A 210 -16.19 6.80 8.30
CA GLN A 210 -15.47 8.00 7.85
C GLN A 210 -15.54 9.15 8.86
N SER A 211 -16.63 9.25 9.62
CA SER A 211 -16.75 10.24 10.70
C SER A 211 -15.82 9.98 11.88
N CYS A 212 -15.36 8.74 12.05
CA CYS A 212 -14.53 8.29 13.18
C CYS A 212 -13.05 8.24 12.80
N LEU A 213 -12.78 7.80 11.56
CA LEU A 213 -11.47 7.73 10.97
C LEU A 213 -11.40 8.91 10.00
N ALA A 214 -10.82 10.05 10.39
CA ALA A 214 -10.69 11.24 9.52
C ALA A 214 -9.67 11.03 8.38
N LYS A 215 -9.63 9.82 7.82
CA LYS A 215 -8.86 9.47 6.64
C LYS A 215 -9.65 9.83 5.40
N GLU A 216 -8.95 10.42 4.45
CA GLU A 216 -9.44 10.53 3.09
C GLU A 216 -9.68 9.12 2.52
N LEU A 217 -10.86 8.93 1.94
CA LEU A 217 -11.21 7.70 1.23
C LEU A 217 -10.81 7.86 -0.23
N VAL A 218 -10.03 6.91 -0.75
CA VAL A 218 -9.61 6.89 -2.15
C VAL A 218 -10.73 6.27 -2.98
N ASP A 219 -11.27 7.03 -3.94
CA ASP A 219 -12.22 6.52 -4.94
C ASP A 219 -11.51 5.51 -5.87
N LEU A 220 -11.96 4.26 -5.83
CA LEU A 220 -11.40 3.15 -6.60
C LEU A 220 -12.16 2.89 -7.92
N SER A 221 -13.22 3.64 -8.21
CA SER A 221 -14.10 3.45 -9.37
C SER A 221 -13.76 4.39 -10.50
N ASP A 222 -12.95 5.42 -10.23
CA ASP A 222 -12.48 6.36 -11.22
C ASP A 222 -11.71 5.62 -12.34
N ILE A 223 -12.35 5.50 -13.49
CA ILE A 223 -11.84 4.83 -14.69
C ILE A 223 -10.51 5.47 -15.14
N SER A 224 -10.32 6.78 -14.90
CA SER A 224 -9.06 7.46 -15.18
C SER A 224 -7.95 6.99 -14.22
N GLN A 225 -8.27 6.71 -12.95
CA GLN A 225 -7.36 6.12 -11.95
C GLN A 225 -7.04 4.66 -12.25
N ILE A 226 -8.06 3.88 -12.65
CA ILE A 226 -7.90 2.47 -13.02
C ILE A 226 -6.95 2.33 -14.20
N SER A 227 -7.11 3.12 -15.28
CA SER A 227 -6.19 3.08 -16.42
C SER A 227 -4.75 3.45 -16.06
N LEU A 228 -4.56 4.32 -15.06
CA LEU A 228 -3.25 4.73 -14.57
C LEU A 228 -2.64 3.69 -13.62
N TRP A 229 -3.44 2.99 -12.81
CA TRP A 229 -3.02 1.86 -12.00
C TRP A 229 -2.65 0.63 -12.84
N GLU A 230 -3.42 0.33 -13.88
CA GLU A 230 -3.12 -0.73 -14.86
C GLU A 230 -1.80 -0.43 -15.58
N LYS A 231 -1.63 0.81 -16.05
CA LYS A 231 -0.37 1.29 -16.65
C LYS A 231 0.84 1.23 -15.70
N ALA A 232 0.66 1.59 -14.43
CA ALA A 232 1.71 1.52 -13.41
C ALA A 232 2.07 0.06 -13.05
N SER A 233 1.13 -0.87 -13.21
CA SER A 233 1.34 -2.31 -12.99
C SER A 233 1.92 -3.03 -14.21
N GLU A 234 1.71 -2.52 -15.43
CA GLU A 234 2.04 -3.23 -16.68
C GLU A 234 3.28 -2.74 -17.42
N LYS A 235 3.60 -1.43 -17.42
CA LYS A 235 4.69 -0.94 -18.28
C LYS A 235 6.04 -0.98 -17.58
N LYS A 236 6.78 -2.07 -17.81
CA LYS A 236 8.25 -2.00 -17.84
C LYS A 236 8.64 -1.34 -19.16
N ILE A 237 9.38 -0.23 -19.12
CA ILE A 237 10.07 0.30 -20.30
C ILE A 237 10.87 -0.83 -20.95
N THR A 238 10.62 -1.07 -22.24
CA THR A 238 11.30 -2.10 -23.02
C THR A 238 12.52 -1.50 -23.74
N ASP A 239 13.41 -2.37 -24.23
CA ASP A 239 14.55 -1.93 -25.05
C ASP A 239 14.08 -1.24 -26.35
N GLU A 240 12.92 -1.63 -26.89
CA GLU A 240 12.32 -0.99 -28.07
C GLU A 240 11.91 0.46 -27.78
N ASP A 241 11.31 0.73 -26.62
CA ASP A 241 10.95 2.09 -26.19
C ASP A 241 12.20 2.98 -26.07
N VAL A 242 13.31 2.42 -25.59
CA VAL A 242 14.60 3.12 -25.52
C VAL A 242 15.12 3.46 -26.90
N GLN A 243 15.09 2.52 -27.85
CA GLN A 243 15.54 2.77 -29.22
C GLN A 243 14.68 3.83 -29.93
N ILE A 244 13.36 3.79 -29.72
CA ILE A 244 12.44 4.82 -30.24
C ILE A 244 12.81 6.18 -29.67
N TRP A 245 13.02 6.27 -28.35
CA TRP A 245 13.38 7.54 -27.71
C TRP A 245 14.73 8.08 -28.20
N ILE A 246 15.74 7.22 -28.31
CA ILE A 246 17.06 7.58 -28.84
C ILE A 246 16.92 8.18 -30.23
N SER A 247 16.19 7.52 -31.13
CA SER A 247 15.99 7.98 -32.52
C SER A 247 15.33 9.37 -32.63
N GLN A 248 14.61 9.79 -31.58
CA GLN A 248 13.95 11.09 -31.51
C GLN A 248 14.81 12.15 -30.78
N HIS A 249 15.84 11.73 -30.05
CA HIS A 249 16.64 12.57 -29.16
C HIS A 249 18.15 12.29 -29.29
N ASP A 250 18.63 12.09 -30.52
CA ASP A 250 20.02 11.70 -30.81
C ASP A 250 21.06 12.58 -30.09
N GLU A 251 20.86 13.90 -30.03
CA GLU A 251 21.80 14.82 -29.37
C GLU A 251 21.88 14.58 -27.85
N HIS A 252 20.73 14.40 -27.19
CA HIS A 252 20.65 14.13 -25.75
C HIS A 252 21.30 12.79 -25.40
N PHE A 253 21.07 11.78 -26.23
CA PHE A 253 21.68 10.47 -26.08
C PHE A 253 23.20 10.53 -26.25
N ASN A 254 23.68 11.20 -27.31
CA ASN A 254 25.10 11.37 -27.58
C ASN A 254 25.83 12.11 -26.45
N ASN A 255 25.18 13.13 -25.87
CA ASN A 255 25.70 13.85 -24.70
C ASN A 255 25.85 12.93 -23.48
N LEU A 256 24.86 12.08 -23.22
CA LEU A 256 24.89 11.13 -22.10
C LEU A 256 25.99 10.06 -22.31
N ILE A 257 26.12 9.51 -23.51
CA ILE A 257 27.16 8.52 -23.84
C ILE A 257 28.55 9.12 -23.66
N ARG A 258 28.80 10.31 -24.22
CA ARG A 258 30.07 11.02 -24.08
C ARG A 258 30.47 11.19 -22.61
N LYS A 259 29.53 11.64 -21.76
CA LYS A 259 29.78 11.82 -20.32
C LYS A 259 29.91 10.49 -19.58
N SER A 260 29.18 9.47 -20.00
CA SER A 260 29.29 8.11 -19.44
C SER A 260 30.66 7.49 -19.69
N ARG A 261 31.32 7.83 -20.81
CA ARG A 261 32.68 7.41 -21.13
C ARG A 261 33.74 8.10 -20.26
N ILE A 262 33.50 9.34 -19.82
CA ILE A 262 34.34 10.00 -18.80
C ILE A 262 34.14 9.33 -17.43
N LEU A 263 32.91 8.93 -17.11
CA LEU A 263 32.57 8.22 -15.87
C LEU A 263 33.10 6.77 -15.82
N SER A 264 33.49 6.18 -16.95
CA SER A 264 33.93 4.79 -17.00
C SER A 264 35.06 4.62 -18.02
N SER A 265 36.24 4.24 -17.54
CA SER A 265 37.40 3.92 -18.37
C SER A 265 37.20 2.74 -19.33
N ASN A 266 36.13 1.96 -19.16
CA ASN A 266 35.72 0.89 -20.08
C ASN A 266 34.51 1.33 -20.89
N GLU A 267 34.65 1.34 -22.22
CA GLU A 267 33.64 1.80 -23.18
C GLU A 267 32.35 0.96 -23.15
N ALA A 268 32.45 -0.38 -23.15
CA ALA A 268 31.28 -1.25 -23.08
C ALA A 268 30.48 -1.03 -21.78
N LYS A 269 31.18 -0.74 -20.67
CA LYS A 269 30.54 -0.40 -19.39
C LYS A 269 29.92 1.00 -19.42
N ALA A 270 30.52 1.96 -20.13
CA ALA A 270 29.96 3.30 -20.32
C ALA A 270 28.63 3.24 -21.08
N ASP A 271 28.60 2.48 -22.18
CA ASP A 271 27.41 2.34 -23.03
C ASP A 271 26.27 1.63 -22.27
N SER A 272 26.57 0.55 -21.54
CA SER A 272 25.59 -0.12 -20.68
C SER A 272 25.04 0.78 -19.58
N ASN A 273 25.89 1.60 -18.95
CA ASN A 273 25.47 2.55 -17.93
C ASN A 273 24.56 3.65 -18.50
N ALA A 274 24.90 4.19 -19.67
CA ALA A 274 24.08 5.19 -20.35
C ALA A 274 22.70 4.60 -20.70
N HIS A 275 22.66 3.39 -21.25
CA HIS A 275 21.42 2.69 -21.57
C HIS A 275 20.54 2.48 -20.33
N ASN A 276 21.12 1.96 -19.24
CA ASN A 276 20.39 1.78 -17.97
C ASN A 276 19.89 3.10 -17.37
N ARG A 277 20.66 4.19 -17.53
CA ARG A 277 20.21 5.53 -17.11
C ARG A 277 19.00 6.01 -17.91
N ILE A 278 18.94 5.72 -19.22
CA ILE A 278 17.78 6.07 -20.04
C ILE A 278 16.56 5.25 -19.66
N ILE A 279 16.71 3.94 -19.45
CA ILE A 279 15.61 3.09 -18.96
C ILE A 279 15.05 3.67 -17.65
N ASN A 280 15.92 3.99 -16.70
CA ASN A 280 15.49 4.55 -15.42
C ASN A 280 14.87 5.95 -15.56
N PHE A 281 15.44 6.77 -16.45
CA PHE A 281 14.91 8.09 -16.77
C PHE A 281 13.50 8.00 -17.34
N LEU A 282 13.29 7.22 -18.42
CA LEU A 282 11.98 7.06 -19.06
C LEU A 282 10.95 6.43 -18.12
N ASN A 283 11.36 5.46 -17.30
CA ASN A 283 10.47 4.88 -16.29
C ASN A 283 10.02 5.96 -15.29
N GLN A 284 10.91 6.85 -14.87
CA GLN A 284 10.58 7.90 -13.92
C GLN A 284 9.82 9.07 -14.56
N ASP A 285 10.15 9.46 -15.80
CA ASP A 285 9.44 10.47 -16.58
C ASP A 285 7.98 10.05 -16.84
N TYR A 286 7.78 8.77 -17.16
CA TYR A 286 6.46 8.18 -17.23
C TYR A 286 5.71 8.21 -15.89
N LYS A 287 6.36 7.89 -14.77
CA LYS A 287 5.73 8.03 -13.44
C LYS A 287 5.39 9.49 -13.13
N ASN A 288 6.26 10.43 -13.48
CA ASN A 288 6.07 11.85 -13.17
C ASN A 288 4.91 12.45 -13.98
N THR A 289 4.79 12.12 -15.27
CA THR A 289 3.66 12.54 -16.12
C THR A 289 2.31 11.99 -15.62
N GLN A 290 2.30 10.84 -14.93
CA GLN A 290 1.08 10.33 -14.29
C GLN A 290 0.72 11.05 -12.99
N ILE A 291 1.69 11.69 -12.33
CA ILE A 291 1.48 12.40 -11.06
C ILE A 291 1.17 13.88 -11.30
N SER A 292 1.70 14.50 -12.38
CA SER A 292 1.45 15.90 -12.74
C SER A 292 -0.03 16.22 -12.95
N ASP A 293 -0.83 15.24 -13.37
CA ASP A 293 -2.26 15.41 -13.60
C ASP A 293 -3.09 15.36 -12.30
N ARG A 294 -2.46 15.12 -11.14
CA ARG A 294 -3.14 14.70 -9.90
C ARG A 294 -2.64 15.36 -8.62
N SER A 295 -1.53 16.10 -8.67
CA SER A 295 -0.94 16.73 -7.48
C SER A 295 -0.05 17.92 -7.87
N THR A 296 0.04 18.93 -6.99
CA THR A 296 1.02 20.02 -7.15
C THR A 296 2.46 19.56 -6.94
N LEU A 297 2.68 18.36 -6.36
CA LEU A 297 4.00 17.84 -6.01
C LEU A 297 4.97 17.81 -7.19
N ILE A 298 4.51 17.41 -8.39
CA ILE A 298 5.38 17.38 -9.57
C ILE A 298 5.67 18.79 -10.06
N THR A 299 4.68 19.68 -10.05
CA THR A 299 4.89 21.09 -10.40
C THR A 299 5.91 21.74 -9.46
N ASP A 300 5.80 21.51 -8.16
CA ASP A 300 6.72 22.03 -7.14
C ASP A 300 8.11 21.40 -7.27
N TYR A 301 8.19 20.12 -7.61
CA TYR A 301 9.44 19.41 -7.89
C TYR A 301 10.14 19.94 -9.15
N GLU A 302 9.40 20.15 -10.24
CA GLU A 302 9.94 20.72 -11.48
C GLU A 302 10.44 22.15 -11.25
N ALA A 303 9.64 22.99 -10.57
CA ALA A 303 10.06 24.35 -10.21
C ALA A 303 11.32 24.37 -9.32
N THR A 304 11.39 23.44 -8.36
CA THR A 304 12.58 23.28 -7.51
C THR A 304 13.78 22.82 -8.31
N ALA A 305 13.59 21.88 -9.25
CA ALA A 305 14.65 21.39 -10.12
C ALA A 305 15.19 22.48 -11.05
N GLU A 306 14.30 23.26 -11.68
CA GLU A 306 14.67 24.40 -12.54
C GLU A 306 15.49 25.44 -11.77
N THR A 307 15.06 25.79 -10.56
CA THR A 307 15.79 26.74 -9.70
C THR A 307 17.17 26.18 -9.32
N PHE A 308 17.26 24.89 -9.02
CA PHE A 308 18.52 24.25 -8.64
C PHE A 308 19.48 24.09 -9.84
N GLU A 309 18.95 23.92 -11.05
CA GLU A 309 19.73 23.70 -12.28
C GLU A 309 20.70 24.84 -12.60
N GLU A 310 20.36 26.08 -12.23
CA GLU A 310 21.28 27.23 -12.35
C GLU A 310 22.54 27.02 -11.50
N SER A 311 22.37 26.55 -10.25
CA SER A 311 23.49 26.23 -9.36
C SER A 311 24.31 25.04 -9.86
N VAL A 312 23.71 24.11 -10.61
CA VAL A 312 24.42 22.98 -11.22
C VAL A 312 25.44 23.46 -12.25
N LYS A 313 25.04 24.41 -13.10
CA LYS A 313 25.92 24.98 -14.14
C LYS A 313 27.13 25.69 -13.53
N GLU A 314 26.95 26.39 -12.41
CA GLU A 314 28.03 27.14 -11.77
C GLU A 314 28.95 26.28 -10.89
N ALA A 315 28.37 25.38 -10.08
CA ALA A 315 29.11 24.70 -9.02
C ALA A 315 29.58 23.29 -9.39
N TYR A 316 28.98 22.65 -10.40
CA TYR A 316 29.25 21.25 -10.72
C TYR A 316 29.84 21.05 -12.12
N THR A 317 29.52 21.89 -13.10
CA THR A 317 30.11 21.78 -14.44
C THR A 317 31.57 22.24 -14.44
N ARG A 318 32.49 21.32 -14.76
CA ARG A 318 33.95 21.59 -14.77
C ARG A 318 34.75 20.53 -15.52
N THR A 319 36.01 20.88 -15.81
CA THR A 319 37.03 19.89 -16.19
C THR A 319 37.35 18.99 -14.99
N VAL A 320 37.42 17.68 -15.22
CA VAL A 320 37.70 16.67 -14.19
C VAL A 320 39.01 15.96 -14.50
N ALA A 321 39.78 15.64 -13.45
CA ALA A 321 41.11 15.04 -13.61
C ALA A 321 41.07 13.55 -14.01
N ASP A 322 40.04 12.83 -13.57
CA ASP A 322 39.85 11.41 -13.84
C ASP A 322 38.39 10.95 -13.63
N SER A 323 38.12 9.70 -13.99
CA SER A 323 36.80 9.06 -13.82
C SER A 323 36.34 8.95 -12.35
N GLY A 324 37.25 8.95 -11.38
CA GLY A 324 36.93 8.94 -9.96
C GLY A 324 36.37 10.30 -9.52
N ALA A 325 37.06 11.38 -9.86
CA ALA A 325 36.62 12.74 -9.62
C ALA A 325 35.25 13.04 -10.27
N ALA A 326 35.01 12.49 -11.47
CA ALA A 326 33.72 12.60 -12.16
C ALA A 326 32.59 11.87 -11.40
N LYS A 327 32.85 10.66 -10.87
CA LYS A 327 31.88 9.89 -10.08
C LYS A 327 31.55 10.55 -8.74
N ASP A 328 32.57 11.04 -8.05
CA ASP A 328 32.38 11.70 -6.75
C ASP A 328 31.53 12.96 -6.91
N LEU A 329 31.75 13.72 -7.98
CA LEU A 329 30.93 14.90 -8.28
C LEU A 329 29.50 14.55 -8.64
N LEU A 330 29.29 13.47 -9.42
CA LEU A 330 27.96 12.96 -9.74
C LEU A 330 27.20 12.52 -8.49
N LEU A 331 27.84 11.74 -7.61
CA LEU A 331 27.24 11.27 -6.36
C LEU A 331 26.92 12.43 -5.42
N LYS A 332 27.83 13.42 -5.35
CA LYS A 332 27.61 14.64 -4.57
C LYS A 332 26.39 15.40 -5.09
N LEU A 333 26.28 15.61 -6.40
CA LEU A 333 25.14 16.30 -7.00
C LEU A 333 23.82 15.56 -6.73
N GLU A 334 23.81 14.24 -6.90
CA GLU A 334 22.62 13.41 -6.58
C GLU A 334 22.22 13.56 -5.10
N ALA A 335 23.19 13.59 -4.17
CA ALA A 335 22.93 13.73 -2.74
C ALA A 335 22.48 15.14 -2.32
N ASP A 336 23.11 16.18 -2.88
CA ASP A 336 22.79 17.58 -2.59
C ASP A 336 21.37 17.90 -3.09
N PHE A 337 21.03 17.48 -4.31
CA PHE A 337 19.68 17.67 -4.84
C PHE A 337 18.64 16.84 -4.09
N ALA A 338 18.94 15.58 -3.73
CA ALA A 338 18.06 14.76 -2.90
C ALA A 338 17.76 15.43 -1.55
N THR A 339 18.75 16.07 -0.93
CA THR A 339 18.54 16.84 0.31
C THR A 339 17.60 18.02 0.09
N HIS A 340 17.72 18.69 -1.06
CA HIS A 340 16.91 19.86 -1.40
C HIS A 340 15.42 19.54 -1.61
N ILE A 341 15.11 18.35 -2.15
CA ILE A 341 13.73 17.92 -2.40
C ILE A 341 13.16 17.03 -1.29
N LYS A 342 13.92 16.72 -0.24
CA LYS A 342 13.53 15.76 0.79
C LYS A 342 12.24 16.14 1.52
N ASP A 343 12.15 17.40 1.92
CA ASP A 343 11.00 17.92 2.65
C ASP A 343 9.78 18.07 1.74
N LEU A 344 10.01 18.34 0.45
CA LEU A 344 8.97 18.38 -0.57
C LEU A 344 8.32 17.01 -0.77
N VAL A 345 9.13 15.95 -0.83
CA VAL A 345 8.66 14.58 -1.11
C VAL A 345 8.09 13.91 0.15
N GLY A 346 8.56 14.28 1.35
CA GLY A 346 8.07 13.70 2.61
C GLY A 346 8.42 12.21 2.80
N ASP A 347 9.37 11.68 2.01
CA ASP A 347 9.74 10.26 1.98
C ASP A 347 10.72 9.91 3.10
N LYS A 348 10.21 9.25 4.15
CA LYS A 348 10.99 8.79 5.31
C LYS A 348 11.99 7.69 4.97
N SER A 349 11.79 6.94 3.88
CA SER A 349 12.68 5.86 3.45
C SER A 349 13.88 6.36 2.62
N ASN A 350 13.81 7.62 2.16
CA ASN A 350 14.75 8.26 1.23
C ASN A 350 14.85 7.60 -0.16
N LYS A 351 14.06 6.56 -0.44
CA LYS A 351 14.12 5.83 -1.69
C LYS A 351 13.56 6.64 -2.87
N ILE A 352 12.37 7.20 -2.71
CA ILE A 352 11.68 8.00 -3.73
C ILE A 352 12.45 9.30 -3.98
N THR A 353 12.94 9.91 -2.90
CA THR A 353 13.78 11.13 -2.95
C THR A 353 15.02 10.90 -3.82
N LEU A 354 15.73 9.77 -3.63
CA LEU A 354 16.90 9.42 -4.42
C LEU A 354 16.56 9.07 -5.88
N GLU A 355 15.43 8.41 -6.13
CA GLU A 355 14.98 8.09 -7.49
C GLU A 355 14.67 9.38 -8.29
N LEU A 356 13.96 10.33 -7.68
CA LEU A 356 13.67 11.65 -8.27
C LEU A 356 14.93 12.49 -8.48
N ALA A 357 15.88 12.43 -7.56
CA ALA A 357 17.15 13.15 -7.72
C ALA A 357 17.95 12.59 -8.91
N ARG A 358 18.08 11.26 -9.00
CA ARG A 358 18.77 10.59 -10.11
C ARG A 358 18.13 10.86 -11.46
N HIS A 359 16.80 10.94 -11.50
CA HIS A 359 16.06 11.30 -12.70
C HIS A 359 16.49 12.68 -13.24
N LYS A 360 16.49 13.72 -12.40
CA LYS A 360 16.89 15.08 -12.84
C LYS A 360 18.37 15.22 -13.12
N VAL A 361 19.23 14.59 -12.34
CA VAL A 361 20.66 14.58 -12.64
C VAL A 361 20.94 13.92 -13.99
N THR A 362 20.18 12.87 -14.34
CA THR A 362 20.28 12.24 -15.67
C THR A 362 19.79 13.19 -16.77
N TRP A 363 18.71 13.94 -16.54
CA TRP A 363 18.29 15.02 -17.45
C TRP A 363 19.38 16.08 -17.66
N TRP A 364 20.04 16.53 -16.59
CA TRP A 364 21.11 17.52 -16.68
C TRP A 364 22.36 17.02 -17.42
N LEU A 365 22.64 15.72 -17.31
CA LEU A 365 23.67 15.07 -18.15
C LEU A 365 23.26 15.03 -19.62
N MET A 366 21.97 14.87 -19.94
CA MET A 366 21.49 14.84 -21.32
C MET A 366 21.44 16.23 -21.96
N ASN A 367 20.92 17.23 -21.24
CA ASN A 367 20.74 18.60 -21.75
C ASN A 367 21.98 19.51 -21.59
N CYS A 368 23.07 18.99 -21.01
CA CYS A 368 24.32 19.69 -20.76
C CYS A 368 24.33 20.80 -19.68
N SER A 369 23.29 20.92 -18.87
CA SER A 369 23.35 21.75 -17.65
C SER A 369 24.33 21.20 -16.62
N PHE A 370 24.55 19.88 -16.63
CA PHE A 370 25.68 19.25 -15.98
C PHE A 370 26.63 18.67 -17.02
N ASN A 371 27.88 19.12 -17.03
CA ASN A 371 28.87 18.71 -18.01
C ASN A 371 30.22 18.41 -17.36
N PHE A 372 30.83 17.32 -17.83
CA PHE A 372 32.22 16.99 -17.58
C PHE A 372 32.98 17.10 -18.90
N THR A 373 34.16 17.70 -18.83
CA THR A 373 35.17 17.67 -19.89
C THR A 373 36.46 17.12 -19.28
N GLU A 374 37.21 16.35 -20.06
CA GLU A 374 38.61 16.04 -19.74
C GLU A 374 39.53 17.15 -20.25
#